data_AF-W9HEF2-F1
#
_entry.id   AF-W9HEF2-F1
#
_cell.length_a   1.000
_cell.length_b   1.000
_cell.length_c   1.000
_cell.angle_alpha   90.00
_cell.angle_beta   90.00
_cell.angle_gamma   90.00
#
_symmetry.space_group_name_H-M   'P 1'
#
loop_
_entity.id
_entity.type
_entity.pdbx_description
1 polymer ?
#
loop_
_entity_poly.entity_id
_entity_poly.type
_entity_poly.pdbx_seq_one_letter_code
_entity_poly.pdbx_strand_id
1 'polypeptide(L)'
;MRQKRNHTMLDLKRKKPLPQPSRHRLRRESGSQQSDRCSSDNQEALQLPLKSQHMLVCYLQQYLEGICYEFGKKAMLEALEKHGWDCAEAAQLESWMEEFIRRAIYFKDVIDEEAAVGLFRSVADIQRAAVCRVRIDPAGIKKFLLDAVRLTQILRVGDSHMVMDVFRTDIERTLDRLREDEDHIPLPCSLRLKVFASAASLRYQDY
;
A
#
# COMPACT_ATOMS: atom_id res chain seq x y z
N MET A 1 -42.99 -4.15 -71.05
CA MET A 1 -43.91 -5.19 -70.56
C MET A 1 -44.65 -4.66 -69.34
N ARG A 2 -45.98 -4.86 -69.27
CA ARG A 2 -46.84 -5.22 -68.10
C ARG A 2 -46.55 -4.57 -66.72
N GLN A 3 -47.47 -4.12 -65.87
CA GLN A 3 -48.93 -4.04 -65.84
C GLN A 3 -49.29 -3.24 -64.55
N LYS A 4 -50.25 -2.31 -64.68
CA LYS A 4 -51.32 -1.83 -63.76
C LYS A 4 -51.24 -1.98 -62.22
N ARG A 5 -51.65 -0.88 -61.57
CA ARG A 5 -52.20 -0.73 -60.20
C ARG A 5 -53.42 -1.63 -59.91
N ASN A 6 -53.67 -1.94 -58.63
CA ASN A 6 -54.96 -2.01 -57.86
C ASN A 6 -54.65 -2.42 -56.39
N HIS A 7 -55.05 -1.66 -55.34
CA HIS A 7 -56.27 -1.80 -54.48
C HIS A 7 -56.29 -3.13 -53.67
N THR A 8 -56.47 -3.29 -52.34
CA THR A 8 -57.36 -2.72 -51.28
C THR A 8 -56.91 -3.34 -49.92
N MET A 9 -56.74 -2.63 -48.80
CA MET A 9 -57.68 -2.33 -47.68
C MET A 9 -58.10 -3.49 -46.73
N LEU A 10 -58.14 -3.17 -45.41
CA LEU A 10 -58.74 -3.88 -44.24
C LEU A 10 -57.88 -5.01 -43.61
N ASP A 11 -57.80 -5.26 -42.30
CA ASP A 11 -58.39 -4.66 -41.10
C ASP A 11 -57.66 -5.16 -39.83
N LEU A 12 -57.86 -4.44 -38.72
CA LEU A 12 -57.87 -4.89 -37.31
C LEU A 12 -56.90 -5.99 -36.82
N LYS A 13 -55.95 -5.60 -35.94
CA LYS A 13 -55.85 -6.21 -34.60
C LYS A 13 -55.12 -5.33 -33.58
N ARG A 14 -55.91 -4.84 -32.62
CA ARG A 14 -55.54 -4.16 -31.38
C ARG A 14 -54.44 -4.95 -30.63
N LYS A 15 -53.29 -4.31 -30.37
CA LYS A 15 -52.32 -4.77 -29.38
C LYS A 15 -52.89 -4.52 -27.97
N LYS A 16 -53.02 -5.59 -27.17
CA LYS A 16 -53.34 -5.54 -25.74
C LYS A 16 -52.14 -4.96 -24.98
N PRO A 17 -52.32 -4.07 -23.98
CA PRO A 17 -51.23 -3.58 -23.14
C PRO A 17 -50.84 -4.59 -22.04
N LEU A 18 -49.55 -4.65 -21.75
CA LEU A 18 -48.92 -5.40 -20.65
C LEU A 18 -49.16 -4.70 -19.29
N PRO A 19 -49.21 -5.45 -18.17
CA PRO A 19 -49.57 -4.92 -16.86
C PRO A 19 -48.38 -4.21 -16.17
N GLN A 20 -48.68 -3.12 -15.44
CA GLN A 20 -47.74 -2.40 -14.58
C GLN A 20 -47.64 -3.07 -13.19
N PRO A 21 -46.47 -3.06 -12.53
CA PRO A 21 -46.34 -3.51 -11.15
C PRO A 21 -46.67 -2.39 -10.13
N SER A 22 -47.47 -2.78 -9.14
CA SER A 22 -48.04 -1.98 -8.06
C SER A 22 -47.00 -1.32 -7.15
N ARG A 23 -47.17 -0.02 -6.90
CA ARG A 23 -46.61 0.67 -5.73
C ARG A 23 -47.50 0.35 -4.52
N HIS A 24 -46.93 0.05 -3.35
CA HIS A 24 -47.27 0.62 -2.04
C HIS A 24 -46.56 -0.13 -0.90
N ARG A 25 -45.45 0.46 -0.44
CA ARG A 25 -45.15 0.81 0.97
C ARG A 25 -45.30 -0.33 2.01
N LEU A 26 -44.19 -1.03 2.26
CA LEU A 26 -43.97 -1.80 3.49
C LEU A 26 -43.77 -0.82 4.67
N ARG A 27 -44.60 -0.97 5.71
CA ARG A 27 -44.57 -0.22 6.97
C ARG A 27 -44.39 -1.25 8.11
N ARG A 28 -43.29 -1.09 8.88
CA ARG A 28 -43.13 -1.30 10.35
C ARG A 28 -43.98 -2.42 10.98
N GLU A 29 -43.41 -3.46 11.59
CA GLU A 29 -42.72 -3.46 12.89
C GLU A 29 -42.10 -4.85 13.15
N SER A 30 -40.96 -4.91 13.86
CA SER A 30 -40.77 -5.76 15.06
C SER A 30 -39.29 -5.74 15.46
N GLY A 31 -39.04 -5.30 16.69
CA GLY A 31 -37.71 -5.25 17.26
C GLY A 31 -37.16 -6.65 17.54
N SER A 32 -35.89 -6.82 17.20
CA SER A 32 -35.00 -7.72 17.90
C SER A 32 -33.87 -6.88 18.48
N GLN A 33 -33.78 -6.91 19.81
CA GLN A 33 -32.70 -6.34 20.59
C GLN A 33 -31.39 -7.03 20.16
N GLN A 34 -30.63 -6.40 19.27
CA GLN A 34 -29.24 -6.79 19.05
C GLN A 34 -28.45 -6.13 20.17
N SER A 35 -28.09 -6.93 21.17
CA SER A 35 -27.18 -6.52 22.22
C SER A 35 -25.81 -6.25 21.62
N ASP A 36 -25.55 -4.99 21.25
CA ASP A 36 -24.20 -4.46 21.08
C ASP A 36 -23.52 -4.45 22.46
N ARG A 37 -22.96 -5.60 22.82
CA ARG A 37 -21.79 -5.64 23.70
C ARG A 37 -20.62 -5.97 22.78
N CYS A 38 -20.11 -4.94 22.12
CA CYS A 38 -18.73 -4.94 21.65
C CYS A 38 -17.89 -5.05 22.92
N SER A 39 -17.45 -6.27 23.24
CA SER A 39 -16.41 -6.49 24.23
C SER A 39 -15.21 -5.67 23.78
N SER A 40 -15.05 -4.50 24.40
CA SER A 40 -13.87 -3.66 24.27
C SER A 40 -12.74 -4.39 24.95
N ASP A 41 -12.13 -5.32 24.23
CA ASP A 41 -10.74 -5.67 24.50
C ASP A 41 -9.90 -4.63 23.77
N ASN A 42 -9.91 -3.42 24.35
CA ASN A 42 -9.01 -2.35 23.98
C ASN A 42 -7.61 -2.75 24.47
N GLN A 43 -7.01 -3.70 23.76
CA GLN A 43 -5.56 -3.79 23.70
C GLN A 43 -5.13 -2.60 22.85
N GLU A 44 -5.04 -1.42 23.47
CA GLU A 44 -4.43 -0.24 22.88
C GLU A 44 -2.95 -0.56 22.67
N ALA A 45 -2.66 -1.24 21.56
CA ALA A 45 -1.29 -1.40 21.11
C ALA A 45 -0.73 0.00 20.94
N LEU A 46 0.22 0.40 21.79
CA LEU A 46 0.93 1.67 21.72
C LEU A 46 1.22 2.07 20.28
N GLN A 47 0.42 3.01 19.80
CA GLN A 47 0.58 3.54 18.47
C GLN A 47 1.64 4.62 18.54
N LEU A 48 2.68 4.51 17.72
CA LEU A 48 3.59 5.64 17.50
C LEU A 48 2.77 6.88 17.11
N PRO A 49 3.16 8.09 17.55
CA PRO A 49 2.52 9.31 17.07
C PRO A 49 2.50 9.34 15.53
N LEU A 50 1.39 9.78 14.94
CA LEU A 50 1.20 9.79 13.48
C LEU A 50 2.36 10.47 12.74
N LYS A 51 2.89 11.56 13.29
CA LYS A 51 4.07 12.24 12.73
C LYS A 51 5.28 11.31 12.62
N SER A 52 5.56 10.52 13.66
CA SER A 52 6.67 9.57 13.67
C SER A 52 6.45 8.44 12.68
N GLN A 53 5.22 7.91 12.61
CA GLN A 53 4.86 6.89 11.62
C GLN A 53 5.07 7.41 10.19
N HIS A 54 4.56 8.61 9.89
CA HIS A 54 4.67 9.22 8.58
C HIS A 54 6.13 9.45 8.17
N MET A 55 6.95 10.00 9.08
CA MET A 55 8.38 10.19 8.83
C MET A 55 9.09 8.86 8.53
N LEU A 56 8.78 7.80 9.28
CA LEU A 56 9.35 6.47 9.07
C LEU A 56 8.99 5.92 7.69
N VAL A 57 7.72 5.94 7.29
CA VAL A 57 7.31 5.41 5.99
C VAL A 57 7.79 6.25 4.81
N CYS A 58 7.90 7.58 4.96
CA CYS A 58 8.52 8.42 3.94
C CYS A 58 10.01 8.08 3.76
N TYR A 59 10.73 7.86 4.85
CA TYR A 59 12.13 7.43 4.78
C TYR A 59 12.27 6.07 4.09
N LEU A 60 11.43 5.08 4.45
CA LEU A 60 11.42 3.78 3.79
C LEU A 60 11.12 3.90 2.30
N GLN A 61 10.12 4.70 1.93
CA GLN A 61 9.78 4.92 0.52
C GLN A 61 10.98 5.46 -0.26
N GLN A 62 11.56 6.57 0.19
CA GLN A 62 12.69 7.23 -0.49
C GLN A 62 13.91 6.32 -0.60
N TYR A 63 14.24 5.60 0.48
CA TYR A 63 15.36 4.68 0.47
C TYR A 63 15.14 3.57 -0.55
N LEU A 64 13.95 2.97 -0.58
CA LEU A 64 13.64 1.88 -1.49
C LEU A 64 13.58 2.34 -2.95
N GLU A 65 13.06 3.53 -3.24
CA GLU A 65 13.09 4.14 -4.58
C GLU A 65 14.52 4.28 -5.10
N GLY A 66 15.44 4.77 -4.25
CA GLY A 66 16.86 4.86 -4.57
C GLY A 66 17.48 3.49 -4.88
N ILE A 67 17.19 2.46 -4.07
CA ILE A 67 17.68 1.09 -4.32
C ILE A 67 17.08 0.51 -5.62
N CYS A 68 15.80 0.73 -5.89
CA CYS A 68 15.16 0.25 -7.12
C CYS A 68 15.77 0.91 -8.35
N TYR A 69 16.07 2.22 -8.30
CA TYR A 69 16.74 2.92 -9.38
C TYR A 69 18.17 2.40 -9.63
N GLU A 70 18.97 2.19 -8.58
CA GLU A 70 20.31 1.61 -8.71
C GLU A 70 20.30 0.18 -9.28
N PHE A 71 19.30 -0.62 -8.92
CA PHE A 71 19.06 -1.92 -9.55
C PHE A 71 18.67 -1.77 -11.03
N GLY A 72 17.73 -0.87 -11.32
CA GLY A 72 17.22 -0.61 -12.67
C GLY A 72 18.33 -0.22 -13.65
N LYS A 73 19.28 0.62 -13.22
CA LYS A 73 20.46 1.00 -14.04
C LYS A 73 21.30 -0.19 -14.48
N LYS A 74 21.27 -1.30 -13.74
CA LYS A 74 22.09 -2.49 -14.01
C LYS A 74 21.32 -3.59 -14.71
N ALA A 75 20.05 -3.75 -14.37
CA ALA A 75 19.27 -4.92 -14.77
C ALA A 75 18.10 -4.61 -15.69
N MET A 76 17.66 -3.34 -15.78
CA MET A 76 16.41 -2.95 -16.44
C MET A 76 16.52 -1.57 -17.10
N LEU A 77 17.59 -1.33 -17.84
CA LEU A 77 17.82 -0.05 -18.54
C LEU A 77 16.67 0.29 -19.50
N GLU A 78 16.11 -0.72 -20.16
CA GLU A 78 14.98 -0.56 -21.06
C GLU A 78 13.71 -0.07 -20.33
N ALA A 79 13.55 -0.42 -19.05
CA ALA A 79 12.45 0.07 -18.23
C ALA A 79 12.63 1.55 -17.90
N LEU A 80 13.86 1.97 -17.55
CA LEU A 80 14.20 3.36 -17.27
C LEU A 80 13.97 4.25 -18.49
N GLU A 81 14.48 3.85 -19.66
CA GLU A 81 14.32 4.60 -20.91
C GLU A 81 12.85 4.72 -21.32
N LYS A 82 12.09 3.61 -21.25
CA LYS A 82 10.68 3.58 -21.63
C LYS A 82 9.82 4.54 -20.80
N HIS A 83 10.10 4.66 -19.51
CA HIS A 83 9.32 5.49 -18.59
C HIS A 83 9.91 6.89 -18.38
N GLY A 84 11.11 7.16 -18.92
CA GLY A 84 11.81 8.43 -18.71
C GLY A 84 12.29 8.61 -17.26
N TRP A 85 12.63 7.51 -16.57
CA TRP A 85 13.15 7.55 -15.21
C TRP A 85 14.66 7.84 -15.25
N ASP A 86 15.00 9.12 -15.30
CA ASP A 86 16.38 9.61 -15.41
C ASP A 86 17.08 9.74 -14.04
N CYS A 87 16.33 9.87 -12.94
CA CYS A 87 16.81 9.83 -11.56
C CYS A 87 15.93 8.94 -10.67
N ALA A 88 16.34 8.77 -9.40
CA ALA A 88 15.58 7.97 -8.44
C ALA A 88 14.21 8.59 -8.14
N GLU A 89 14.13 9.92 -8.08
CA GLU A 89 12.92 10.70 -7.79
C GLU A 89 11.91 10.70 -8.94
N ALA A 90 12.34 10.39 -10.16
CA ALA A 90 11.47 10.31 -11.33
C ALA A 90 10.51 9.11 -11.28
N ALA A 91 10.78 8.12 -10.42
CA ALA A 91 10.04 6.88 -10.30
C ALA A 91 9.50 6.69 -8.89
N GLN A 92 8.18 6.56 -8.77
CA GLN A 92 7.55 6.24 -7.50
C GLN A 92 7.71 4.76 -7.16
N LEU A 93 7.78 4.43 -5.87
CA LEU A 93 7.94 3.05 -5.40
C LEU A 93 6.87 2.09 -5.95
N GLU A 94 5.62 2.52 -6.02
CA GLU A 94 4.50 1.76 -6.60
C GLU A 94 4.77 1.44 -8.07
N SER A 95 5.29 2.40 -8.84
CA SER A 95 5.66 2.18 -10.24
C SER A 95 6.79 1.15 -10.39
N TRP A 96 7.79 1.18 -9.50
CA TRP A 96 8.83 0.16 -9.44
C TRP A 96 8.25 -1.23 -9.14
N MET A 97 7.37 -1.32 -8.14
CA MET A 97 6.75 -2.59 -7.76
C MET A 97 5.89 -3.15 -8.88
N GLU A 98 5.17 -2.31 -9.62
CA GLU A 98 4.45 -2.73 -10.82
C GLU A 98 5.38 -3.27 -11.92
N GLU A 99 6.49 -2.58 -12.18
CA GLU A 99 7.49 -3.03 -13.15
C GLU A 99 8.13 -4.37 -12.75
N PHE A 100 8.36 -4.60 -11.45
CA PHE A 100 8.86 -5.86 -10.93
C PHE A 100 7.81 -6.97 -10.97
N ILE A 101 6.53 -6.68 -10.72
CA ILE A 101 5.43 -7.65 -10.85
C ILE A 101 5.29 -8.10 -12.31
N ARG A 102 5.32 -7.17 -13.28
CA ARG A 102 5.28 -7.51 -14.72
C ARG A 102 6.46 -8.39 -15.14
N ARG A 103 7.55 -8.33 -14.39
CA ARG A 103 8.81 -9.05 -14.61
C ARG A 103 9.10 -10.06 -13.49
N ALA A 104 8.10 -10.57 -12.78
CA ALA A 104 8.32 -11.39 -11.58
C ALA A 104 9.20 -12.63 -11.88
N ILE A 105 9.09 -13.17 -13.11
CA ILE A 105 9.93 -14.26 -13.61
C ILE A 105 11.45 -13.98 -13.57
N TYR A 106 11.88 -12.71 -13.60
CA TYR A 106 13.29 -12.33 -13.46
C TYR A 106 13.86 -12.65 -12.07
N PHE A 107 13.00 -12.78 -11.06
CA PHE A 107 13.39 -13.02 -9.67
C PHE A 107 13.25 -14.49 -9.26
N LYS A 108 12.82 -15.39 -10.17
CA LYS A 108 12.51 -16.80 -9.87
C LYS A 108 13.66 -17.59 -9.25
N ASP A 109 14.91 -17.22 -9.58
CA ASP A 109 16.11 -17.88 -9.07
C ASP A 109 16.42 -17.48 -7.61
N VAL A 110 15.75 -16.45 -7.10
CA VAL A 110 15.93 -15.90 -5.75
C VAL A 110 14.67 -16.12 -4.89
N ILE A 111 13.49 -16.02 -5.50
CA ILE A 111 12.19 -16.08 -4.82
C ILE A 111 11.14 -16.65 -5.77
N ASP A 112 10.25 -17.49 -5.24
CA ASP A 112 9.09 -17.97 -5.99
C ASP A 112 8.23 -16.80 -6.51
N GLU A 113 7.64 -16.96 -7.69
CA GLU A 113 6.91 -15.89 -8.38
C GLU A 113 5.72 -15.36 -7.56
N GLU A 114 4.94 -16.24 -6.93
CA GLU A 114 3.79 -15.84 -6.12
C GLU A 114 4.26 -15.08 -4.86
N ALA A 115 5.33 -15.56 -4.23
CA ALA A 115 5.94 -14.90 -3.09
C ALA A 115 6.53 -13.53 -3.46
N ALA A 116 7.12 -13.40 -4.66
CA ALA A 116 7.65 -12.14 -5.17
C ALA A 116 6.53 -11.12 -5.38
N VAL A 117 5.44 -11.51 -6.03
CA VAL A 117 4.27 -10.64 -6.24
C VAL A 117 3.67 -10.19 -4.91
N GLY A 118 3.54 -11.10 -3.94
CA GLY A 118 3.08 -10.78 -2.59
C GLY A 118 3.96 -9.74 -1.90
N LEU A 119 5.29 -9.90 -2.01
CA LEU A 119 6.26 -8.95 -1.48
C LEU A 119 6.14 -7.59 -2.16
N PHE A 120 6.15 -7.53 -3.50
CA PHE A 120 6.10 -6.27 -4.25
C PHE A 120 4.81 -5.48 -3.97
N ARG A 121 3.67 -6.17 -3.84
CA ARG A 121 2.41 -5.53 -3.41
C ARG A 121 2.53 -4.92 -2.02
N SER A 122 3.12 -5.65 -1.08
CA SER A 122 3.30 -5.12 0.27
C SER A 122 4.30 -3.95 0.33
N VAL A 123 5.30 -3.92 -0.53
CA VAL A 123 6.21 -2.77 -0.61
C VAL A 123 5.51 -1.57 -1.24
N ALA A 124 4.62 -1.76 -2.23
CA ALA A 124 3.80 -0.68 -2.76
C ALA A 124 2.88 -0.05 -1.69
N ASP A 125 2.43 -0.86 -0.72
CA ASP A 125 1.65 -0.37 0.42
C ASP A 125 2.43 0.61 1.32
N ILE A 126 3.78 0.58 1.32
CA ILE A 126 4.61 1.54 2.05
C ILE A 126 4.41 2.95 1.49
N GLN A 127 4.45 3.11 0.16
CA GLN A 127 4.17 4.39 -0.47
C GLN A 127 2.73 4.83 -0.22
N ARG A 128 1.77 3.91 -0.34
CA ARG A 128 0.36 4.22 -0.06
C ARG A 128 0.20 4.76 1.37
N ALA A 129 0.86 4.15 2.34
CA ALA A 129 0.84 4.61 3.72
C ALA A 129 1.51 5.99 3.89
N ALA A 130 2.60 6.25 3.18
CA ALA A 130 3.28 7.56 3.17
C ALA A 130 2.40 8.66 2.57
N VAL A 131 1.84 8.44 1.37
CA VAL A 131 1.02 9.43 0.66
C VAL A 131 -0.31 9.68 1.37
N CYS A 132 -1.01 8.63 1.77
CA CYS A 132 -2.33 8.72 2.40
C CYS A 132 -2.27 9.02 3.90
N ARG A 133 -1.07 9.02 4.51
CA ARG A 133 -0.85 9.25 5.95
C ARG A 133 -1.73 8.34 6.83
N VAL A 134 -1.84 7.08 6.43
CA VAL A 134 -2.65 6.08 7.14
C VAL A 134 -1.96 5.72 8.45
N ARG A 135 -2.74 5.54 9.52
CA ARG A 135 -2.22 5.00 10.78
C ARG A 135 -1.90 3.53 10.60
N ILE A 136 -0.70 3.14 11.02
CA ILE A 136 -0.18 1.79 10.93
C ILE A 136 0.03 1.30 12.35
N ASP A 137 -0.52 0.15 12.67
CA ASP A 137 -0.24 -0.50 13.95
C ASP A 137 1.22 -0.98 14.04
N PRO A 138 1.74 -1.26 15.25
CA PRO A 138 3.11 -1.73 15.40
C PRO A 138 3.45 -2.98 14.58
N ALA A 139 2.49 -3.90 14.39
CA ALA A 139 2.71 -5.11 13.60
C ALA A 139 2.85 -4.78 12.11
N GLY A 140 2.05 -3.84 11.59
CA GLY A 140 2.16 -3.31 10.23
C GLY A 140 3.50 -2.61 9.99
N ILE A 141 4.00 -1.85 10.97
CA ILE A 141 5.34 -1.23 10.87
C ILE A 141 6.43 -2.30 10.79
N LYS A 142 6.40 -3.30 11.67
CA LYS A 142 7.36 -4.42 11.64
C LYS A 142 7.31 -5.17 10.31
N LYS A 143 6.11 -5.41 9.77
CA LYS A 143 5.92 -6.02 8.46
C LYS A 143 6.57 -5.20 7.34
N PHE A 144 6.33 -3.89 7.29
CA PHE A 144 6.95 -3.03 6.28
C PHE A 144 8.47 -3.02 6.36
N LEU A 145 9.04 -3.02 7.56
CA LEU A 145 10.49 -3.11 7.72
C LEU A 145 11.04 -4.45 7.24
N LEU A 146 10.36 -5.55 7.56
CA LEU A 146 10.76 -6.89 7.11
C LEU A 146 10.70 -7.01 5.58
N ASP A 147 9.63 -6.53 4.97
CA ASP A 147 9.45 -6.55 3.52
C ASP A 147 10.47 -5.63 2.81
N ALA A 148 10.82 -4.48 3.42
CA ALA A 148 11.89 -3.62 2.93
C ALA A 148 13.25 -4.33 2.95
N VAL A 149 13.59 -5.02 4.04
CA VAL A 149 14.81 -5.85 4.12
C VAL A 149 14.79 -6.91 3.02
N ARG A 150 13.68 -7.64 2.89
CA ARG A 150 13.56 -8.71 1.89
C ARG A 150 13.71 -8.19 0.46
N LEU A 151 13.13 -7.03 0.13
CA LEU A 151 13.32 -6.40 -1.17
C LEU A 151 14.79 -6.07 -1.42
N THR A 152 15.47 -5.43 -0.47
CA THR A 152 16.91 -5.10 -0.62
C THR A 152 17.79 -6.34 -0.77
N GLN A 153 17.44 -7.46 -0.13
CA GLN A 153 18.12 -8.75 -0.30
C GLN A 153 17.91 -9.35 -1.69
N ILE A 154 16.73 -9.18 -2.29
CA ILE A 154 16.43 -9.65 -3.65
C ILE A 154 17.16 -8.80 -4.69
N LEU A 155 17.16 -7.47 -4.52
CA LEU A 155 17.79 -6.55 -5.48
C LEU A 155 19.32 -6.55 -5.40
N ARG A 156 19.91 -6.96 -4.27
CA ARG A 156 21.37 -7.13 -4.06
C ARG A 156 22.21 -5.93 -4.50
N VAL A 157 21.70 -4.72 -4.27
CA VAL A 157 22.42 -3.48 -4.57
C VAL A 157 23.41 -3.19 -3.45
N GLY A 158 24.67 -3.59 -3.62
CA GLY A 158 25.73 -3.40 -2.62
C GLY A 158 25.32 -3.95 -1.25
N ASP A 159 25.66 -3.21 -0.18
CA ASP A 159 25.33 -3.59 1.20
C ASP A 159 24.01 -2.99 1.70
N SER A 160 23.12 -2.59 0.77
CA SER A 160 21.84 -1.94 1.10
C SER A 160 20.97 -2.75 2.06
N HIS A 161 21.03 -4.09 1.96
CA HIS A 161 20.32 -4.99 2.86
C HIS A 161 20.84 -4.96 4.30
N MET A 162 22.16 -4.81 4.51
CA MET A 162 22.74 -4.68 5.85
C MET A 162 22.30 -3.37 6.51
N VAL A 163 22.32 -2.28 5.74
CA VAL A 163 21.86 -0.97 6.21
C VAL A 163 20.37 -1.02 6.60
N MET A 164 19.54 -1.67 5.78
CA MET A 164 18.11 -1.83 6.07
C MET A 164 17.86 -2.77 7.25
N ASP A 165 18.68 -3.82 7.43
CA ASP A 165 18.58 -4.75 8.55
C ASP A 165 18.89 -4.06 9.89
N VAL A 166 19.97 -3.27 9.94
CA VAL A 166 20.31 -2.42 11.10
C VAL A 166 19.18 -1.45 11.39
N PHE A 167 18.65 -0.78 10.36
CA PHE A 167 17.53 0.15 10.49
C PHE A 167 16.28 -0.52 11.05
N ARG A 168 15.89 -1.70 10.54
CA ARG A 168 14.78 -2.50 11.08
C ARG A 168 15.00 -2.77 12.55
N THR A 169 16.14 -3.33 12.93
CA THR A 169 16.42 -3.74 14.31
C THR A 169 16.42 -2.54 15.27
N ASP A 170 16.88 -1.36 14.85
CA ASP A 170 16.82 -0.15 15.66
C ASP A 170 15.37 0.33 15.91
N ILE A 171 14.52 0.28 14.88
CA ILE A 171 13.11 0.66 15.01
C ILE A 171 12.34 -0.37 15.84
N GLU A 172 12.56 -1.66 15.63
CA GLU A 172 11.94 -2.73 16.42
C GLU A 172 12.29 -2.60 17.89
N ARG A 173 13.58 -2.42 18.23
CA ARG A 173 14.01 -2.14 19.61
C ARG A 173 13.33 -0.90 20.19
N THR A 174 13.11 0.13 19.38
CA THR A 174 12.42 1.34 19.85
C THR A 174 10.94 1.07 20.12
N LEU A 175 10.26 0.32 19.26
CA LEU A 175 8.86 -0.08 19.44
C LEU A 175 8.67 -0.96 20.67
N ASP A 176 9.57 -1.92 20.90
CA ASP A 176 9.48 -2.83 22.04
C ASP A 176 9.70 -2.09 23.37
N ARG A 177 10.65 -1.16 23.43
CA ARG A 177 10.85 -0.31 24.61
C ARG A 177 9.63 0.57 24.91
N LEU A 178 9.00 1.13 23.88
CA LEU A 178 7.78 1.91 24.06
C LEU A 178 6.64 1.05 24.60
N ARG A 179 6.61 -0.25 24.23
CA ARG A 179 5.64 -1.22 24.76
C ARG A 179 5.88 -1.54 26.23
N GLU A 180 7.14 -1.74 26.62
CA GLU A 180 7.54 -2.02 28.00
C GLU A 180 7.34 -0.81 28.94
N ASP A 181 7.54 0.41 28.45
CA ASP A 181 7.35 1.64 29.24
C ASP A 181 5.86 1.90 29.61
N GLU A 182 4.87 1.23 28.97
CA GLU A 182 3.46 1.32 29.39
C GLU A 182 3.11 0.47 30.60
N ASP A 183 3.88 -0.58 30.88
CA ASP A 183 3.70 -1.37 32.09
C ASP A 183 4.16 -0.57 33.36
N HIS A 184 4.79 0.60 33.17
CA HIS A 184 5.20 1.54 34.22
C HIS A 184 5.08 3.03 33.77
N ILE A 185 3.91 3.66 33.89
CA ILE A 185 3.68 5.10 33.58
C ILE A 185 3.64 5.96 34.87
N PRO A 186 4.05 7.27 34.89
CA PRO A 186 4.20 8.20 33.75
C PRO A 186 5.51 9.01 33.67
N LEU A 187 5.80 9.57 32.48
CA LEU A 187 6.05 11.02 32.25
C LEU A 187 6.20 11.34 30.73
N PRO A 188 5.96 12.59 30.28
CA PRO A 188 5.49 12.93 28.93
C PRO A 188 6.56 12.85 27.83
N CYS A 189 6.24 12.05 26.82
CA CYS A 189 7.09 11.64 25.70
C CYS A 189 7.26 12.74 24.63
N SER A 190 7.94 13.84 24.99
CA SER A 190 8.34 14.90 24.05
C SER A 190 9.84 14.87 23.67
N LEU A 191 10.65 14.02 24.32
CA LEU A 191 12.11 14.16 24.29
C LEU A 191 12.91 13.09 23.54
N ARG A 192 12.31 12.07 22.92
CA ARG A 192 13.10 10.99 22.27
C ARG A 192 13.11 10.97 20.74
N LEU A 193 12.37 11.86 20.08
CA LEU A 193 12.40 12.00 18.62
C LEU A 193 13.59 12.84 18.09
N LYS A 194 14.42 13.41 18.98
CA LYS A 194 15.63 14.16 18.56
C LYS A 194 16.72 13.28 17.96
N VAL A 195 16.69 11.97 18.20
CA VAL A 195 17.69 11.01 17.69
C VAL A 195 17.51 10.76 16.19
N PHE A 196 16.29 10.85 15.65
CA PHE A 196 16.04 10.58 14.23
C PHE A 196 16.30 11.80 13.32
N ALA A 197 16.11 13.02 13.82
CA ALA A 197 16.40 14.25 13.05
C ALA A 197 17.90 14.52 12.88
N SER A 198 18.73 14.04 13.83
CA SER A 198 20.18 14.25 13.80
C SER A 198 20.92 13.29 12.86
N ALA A 199 20.41 12.06 12.67
CA ALA A 199 20.97 11.11 11.71
C ALA A 199 20.60 11.44 10.25
N ALA A 200 19.45 12.07 10.01
CA ALA A 200 19.02 12.52 8.68
C ALA A 200 19.75 13.81 8.22
N SER A 201 20.17 14.66 9.17
CA SER A 201 20.85 15.93 8.84
C SER A 201 22.33 15.77 8.46
N LEU A 202 22.96 14.62 8.74
CA LEU A 202 24.38 14.39 8.44
C LEU A 202 24.65 13.74 7.07
N ARG A 203 23.62 13.49 6.26
CA ARG A 203 23.76 12.97 4.87
C ARG A 203 23.22 13.93 3.80
N TYR A 204 22.98 15.19 4.16
CA TYR A 204 22.51 16.26 3.27
C TYR A 204 23.57 17.37 3.04
N GLN A 205 24.86 17.10 3.31
CA GLN A 205 25.94 18.05 3.05
C GLN A 205 26.99 17.60 2.00
N ASP A 206 26.86 16.40 1.42
CA ASP A 206 27.83 15.89 0.44
C ASP A 206 27.18 15.50 -0.92
N TYR A 207 26.18 16.27 -1.37
CA TYR A 207 25.71 16.28 -2.76
C TYR A 207 25.39 17.69 -3.22
#